data_AF-A0A3S5ES45-F1
#
_entry.id   AF-A0A3S5ES45-F1
#
_cell.length_a   1.000
_cell.length_b   1.000
_cell.length_c   1.000
_cell.angle_alpha   90.00
_cell.angle_beta   90.00
_cell.angle_gamma   90.00
#
_symmetry.space_group_name_H-M   'P 1'
#
loop_
_entity.id
_entity.type
_entity.pdbx_description
1 polymer ?
#
loop_
_entity_poly.entity_id
_entity_poly.type
_entity_poly.pdbx_seq_one_letter_code
_entity_poly.pdbx_strand_id
1 'polypeptide(L)'
;MLELLFLLLPIAAAYGWYMGQRSAKKDQEDISNKLSRDYVTGVNFLLSNQTDKAVDLFLDMLQKQEVENEIESRSQFEAELTLGNLFRSRGEVDRALRIHQALDRSPDYSFEQKLLAKQQLARDFMVIGFLDRAENLYIY
;
A
#
# COMPACT_ATOMS: atom_id res chain seq x y z
N MET A 1 -38.96 -34.99 -18.44
CA MET A 1 -38.04 -34.04 -19.12
C MET A 1 -37.57 -32.89 -18.23
N LEU A 2 -38.30 -32.47 -17.19
CA LEU A 2 -37.89 -31.39 -16.27
C LEU A 2 -36.82 -31.77 -15.24
N GLU A 3 -36.70 -33.05 -14.90
CA GLU A 3 -35.75 -33.53 -13.86
C GLU A 3 -34.28 -33.30 -14.22
N LEU A 4 -33.93 -33.37 -15.51
CA LEU A 4 -32.59 -33.09 -16.01
C LEU A 4 -32.19 -31.62 -15.84
N LEU A 5 -33.16 -30.71 -15.91
CA LEU A 5 -32.93 -29.27 -15.75
C LEU A 5 -32.61 -28.93 -14.29
N PHE A 6 -33.27 -29.62 -13.35
CA PHE A 6 -33.00 -29.48 -11.91
C PHE A 6 -31.63 -30.05 -11.52
N LEU A 7 -31.16 -31.10 -12.19
CA LEU A 7 -29.82 -31.67 -11.98
C LEU A 7 -28.71 -30.78 -12.58
N LEU A 8 -28.99 -30.05 -13.66
CA LEU A 8 -28.05 -29.14 -14.30
C LEU A 8 -27.78 -27.87 -13.48
N LEU A 9 -28.77 -27.43 -12.70
CA LEU A 9 -28.70 -26.19 -11.92
C LEU A 9 -27.54 -26.17 -10.88
N PRO A 10 -27.34 -27.19 -10.02
CA PRO A 10 -26.20 -27.22 -9.10
C PRO A 10 -24.85 -27.34 -9.83
N ILE A 11 -24.80 -28.02 -10.98
CA ILE A 11 -23.58 -28.15 -11.80
C ILE A 11 -23.19 -26.79 -12.39
N ALA A 12 -24.16 -26.06 -12.93
CA ALA A 12 -23.96 -24.71 -13.45
C ALA A 12 -23.53 -23.73 -12.34
N ALA A 13 -24.15 -23.81 -11.15
CA ALA A 13 -23.77 -22.99 -10.00
C ALA A 13 -22.35 -23.31 -9.52
N ALA A 14 -21.97 -24.59 -9.44
CA ALA A 14 -20.62 -25.02 -9.06
C ALA A 14 -19.58 -24.55 -10.08
N TYR A 15 -19.88 -24.68 -11.38
CA TYR A 15 -18.99 -24.25 -12.45
C TYR A 15 -18.83 -22.72 -12.49
N GLY A 16 -19.94 -21.98 -12.30
CA GLY A 16 -19.94 -20.53 -12.20
C GLY A 16 -19.15 -20.02 -10.98
N TRP A 17 -19.31 -20.66 -9.83
CA TRP A 17 -18.54 -20.34 -8.62
C TRP A 17 -17.05 -20.61 -8.78
N TYR A 18 -16.69 -21.76 -9.38
CA TYR A 18 -15.29 -22.11 -9.64
C TYR A 18 -14.60 -21.16 -10.63
N MET A 19 -15.28 -20.79 -11.71
CA MET A 19 -14.79 -19.80 -12.68
C MET A 19 -14.71 -18.40 -12.06
N GLY A 20 -15.72 -17.99 -11.30
CA GLY A 20 -15.78 -16.67 -10.65
C GLY A 20 -14.69 -16.47 -9.60
N GLN A 21 -14.44 -17.48 -8.76
CA GLN A 21 -13.39 -17.40 -7.74
C GLN A 21 -11.98 -17.34 -8.34
N ARG A 22 -11.77 -17.95 -9.51
CA ARG A 22 -10.48 -17.90 -10.21
C ARG A 22 -10.25 -16.61 -10.99
N SER A 23 -11.31 -16.06 -11.60
CA SER A 23 -11.21 -14.75 -12.28
C SER A 23 -10.90 -13.65 -11.28
N ALA A 24 -11.65 -13.57 -10.18
CA ALA A 24 -11.44 -12.54 -9.16
C ALA A 24 -10.01 -12.58 -8.57
N LYS A 25 -9.46 -13.79 -8.35
CA LYS A 25 -8.06 -13.92 -7.89
C LYS A 25 -7.05 -13.45 -8.92
N LYS A 26 -7.30 -13.69 -10.21
CA LYS A 26 -6.40 -13.27 -11.28
C LYS A 26 -6.44 -11.75 -11.48
N ASP A 27 -7.63 -11.16 -11.44
CA ASP A 27 -7.80 -9.71 -11.55
C ASP A 27 -7.11 -9.00 -10.37
N GLN A 28 -7.24 -9.55 -9.16
CA GLN A 28 -6.53 -9.07 -7.97
C GLN A 28 -5.00 -9.19 -8.10
N GLU A 29 -4.49 -10.34 -8.58
CA GLU A 29 -3.05 -10.51 -8.86
C GLU A 29 -2.54 -9.51 -9.90
N ASP A 30 -3.29 -9.24 -10.97
CA ASP A 30 -2.90 -8.29 -12.02
C ASP A 30 -2.85 -6.84 -11.48
N ILE A 31 -3.79 -6.46 -10.61
CA ILE A 31 -3.79 -5.16 -9.92
C ILE A 31 -2.58 -5.03 -8.98
N SER A 32 -2.29 -6.07 -8.18
CA SER A 32 -1.13 -6.12 -7.27
C SER A 32 0.20 -5.90 -8.01
N ASN A 33 0.35 -6.56 -9.16
CA ASN A 33 1.56 -6.51 -9.97
C ASN A 33 1.73 -5.14 -10.62
N LYS A 34 0.63 -4.52 -11.05
CA LYS A 34 0.65 -3.18 -11.61
C LYS A 34 1.08 -2.14 -10.57
N LEU A 35 0.52 -2.19 -9.36
CA LEU A 35 0.92 -1.29 -8.26
C LEU A 35 2.39 -1.50 -7.84
N SER A 36 2.86 -2.74 -7.77
CA SER A 36 4.27 -3.04 -7.49
C SER A 36 5.21 -2.46 -8.57
N ARG A 37 4.80 -2.52 -9.84
CA ARG A 37 5.55 -1.95 -10.96
C ARG A 37 5.55 -0.42 -10.93
N ASP A 38 4.42 0.19 -10.60
CA ASP A 38 4.28 1.64 -10.47
C ASP A 38 5.15 2.13 -9.28
N TYR A 39 5.19 1.39 -8.16
CA TYR A 39 6.11 1.63 -7.04
C TYR A 39 7.59 1.61 -7.47
N VAL A 40 8.04 0.54 -8.16
CA VAL A 40 9.43 0.44 -8.65
C VAL A 40 9.77 1.62 -9.56
N THR A 41 8.81 2.07 -10.37
CA THR A 41 8.97 3.24 -11.23
C THR A 41 9.14 4.52 -10.41
N GLY A 42 8.31 4.72 -9.38
CA GLY A 42 8.41 5.85 -8.47
C GLY A 42 9.75 5.88 -7.72
N VAL A 43 10.22 4.74 -7.22
CA VAL A 43 11.55 4.61 -6.59
C VAL A 43 12.66 4.94 -7.59
N ASN A 44 12.56 4.51 -8.84
CA ASN A 44 13.54 4.84 -9.86
C ASN A 44 13.58 6.36 -10.15
N PHE A 45 12.43 7.04 -10.12
CA PHE A 45 12.41 8.50 -10.20
C PHE A 45 13.15 9.16 -9.03
N LEU A 46 12.99 8.64 -7.80
CA LEU A 46 13.75 9.12 -6.64
C LEU A 46 15.26 8.90 -6.80
N LEU A 47 15.67 7.70 -7.23
CA LEU A 47 17.09 7.38 -7.48
C LEU A 47 17.69 8.22 -8.62
N SER A 48 16.86 8.68 -9.54
CA SER A 48 17.24 9.50 -10.68
C SER A 48 17.12 11.01 -10.43
N ASN A 49 16.90 11.46 -9.19
CA ASN A 49 16.64 12.86 -8.82
C ASN A 49 15.43 13.51 -9.54
N GLN A 50 14.47 12.72 -10.02
CA GLN A 50 13.22 13.19 -10.64
C GLN A 50 12.08 13.25 -9.62
N THR A 51 12.33 13.95 -8.52
CA THR A 51 11.47 14.02 -7.33
C THR A 51 10.04 14.46 -7.64
N ASP A 52 9.83 15.44 -8.52
CA ASP A 52 8.49 15.94 -8.84
C ASP A 52 7.62 14.89 -9.55
N LYS A 53 8.20 14.14 -10.49
CA LYS A 53 7.49 13.04 -11.17
C LYS A 53 7.22 11.88 -10.22
N ALA A 54 8.11 11.64 -9.26
CA ALA A 54 7.88 10.66 -8.21
C ALA A 54 6.66 11.06 -7.36
N VAL A 55 6.58 12.32 -6.92
CA VAL A 55 5.43 12.83 -6.19
C VAL A 55 4.14 12.63 -6.98
N ASP A 56 4.09 13.09 -8.24
CA ASP A 56 2.88 13.00 -9.06
C ASP A 56 2.43 11.55 -9.25
N LEU A 57 3.37 10.64 -9.53
CA LEU A 57 3.08 9.21 -9.68
C LEU A 57 2.55 8.60 -8.37
N PHE A 58 3.12 8.95 -7.22
CA PHE A 58 2.66 8.44 -5.93
C PHE A 58 1.29 9.01 -5.53
N LEU A 59 1.02 10.28 -5.83
CA LEU A 59 -0.30 10.87 -5.61
C LEU A 59 -1.36 10.21 -6.51
N ASP A 60 -1.02 9.92 -7.77
CA ASP A 60 -1.89 9.20 -8.69
C ASP A 60 -2.16 7.76 -8.22
N MET A 61 -1.17 7.06 -7.66
CA MET A 61 -1.38 5.75 -7.03
C MET A 61 -2.35 5.82 -5.84
N LEU A 62 -2.20 6.81 -4.95
CA LEU A 62 -3.11 7.02 -3.82
C LEU A 62 -4.54 7.35 -4.27
N GLN A 63 -4.68 8.21 -5.29
CA GLN A 63 -5.99 8.58 -5.82
C GLN A 63 -6.69 7.42 -6.53
N LYS A 64 -5.95 6.56 -7.24
CA LYS A 64 -6.50 5.36 -7.87
C LYS A 64 -6.93 4.32 -6.84
N GLN A 65 -6.21 4.21 -5.72
CA GLN A 65 -6.60 3.34 -4.60
C GLN A 65 -7.92 3.76 -3.92
N GLU A 66 -8.22 5.07 -3.84
CA GLU A 66 -9.52 5.56 -3.33
C GLU A 66 -10.71 5.20 -4.23
N VAL A 67 -10.48 4.99 -5.53
CA VAL A 67 -11.55 4.79 -6.52
C VAL A 67 -11.88 3.31 -6.75
N GLU A 68 -10.92 2.40 -6.62
CA GLU A 68 -11.07 1.00 -7.05
C GLU A 68 -11.68 0.04 -6.00
N ASN A 69 -11.92 0.44 -4.74
CA ASN A 69 -12.61 -0.40 -3.72
C ASN A 69 -12.07 -1.84 -3.54
N GLU A 70 -10.87 -2.15 -4.03
CA GLU A 70 -10.20 -3.44 -3.86
C GLU A 70 -8.97 -3.22 -2.99
N ILE A 71 -9.17 -3.49 -1.70
CA ILE A 71 -8.17 -3.30 -0.66
C ILE A 71 -7.09 -4.37 -0.84
N GLU A 72 -5.98 -3.99 -1.47
CA GLU A 72 -4.70 -4.62 -1.18
C GLU A 72 -3.91 -3.72 -0.23
N SER A 73 -4.10 -3.92 1.08
CA SER A 73 -3.43 -3.15 2.15
C SER A 73 -1.89 -3.13 2.03
N ARG A 74 -1.30 -4.07 1.29
CA ARG A 74 0.15 -4.15 1.06
C ARG A 74 0.65 -3.06 0.12
N SER A 75 -0.01 -2.85 -1.02
CA SER A 75 0.42 -1.87 -2.03
C SER A 75 0.18 -0.43 -1.57
N GLN A 76 -0.89 -0.20 -0.80
CA GLN A 76 -1.16 1.10 -0.17
C GLN A 76 -0.08 1.49 0.83
N PHE A 77 0.29 0.55 1.71
CA PHE A 77 1.34 0.78 2.69
C PHE A 77 2.67 1.18 2.04
N GLU A 78 3.10 0.48 0.98
CA GLU A 78 4.37 0.76 0.29
C GLU A 78 4.37 2.15 -0.37
N ALA A 79 3.24 2.57 -0.94
CA ALA A 79 3.08 3.91 -1.52
C ALA A 79 3.15 5.01 -0.44
N GLU A 80 2.38 4.87 0.64
CA GLU A 80 2.35 5.83 1.76
C GLU A 80 3.73 5.93 2.44
N LEU A 81 4.40 4.81 2.68
CA LEU A 81 5.75 4.77 3.26
C LEU A 81 6.77 5.52 2.38
N THR A 82 6.67 5.36 1.08
CA THR A 82 7.58 6.01 0.13
C THR A 82 7.33 7.51 0.06
N LEU A 83 6.06 7.92 0.06
CA LEU A 83 5.69 9.33 0.08
C LEU A 83 6.18 10.02 1.37
N GLY A 84 6.08 9.35 2.52
CA GLY A 84 6.65 9.84 3.78
C GLY A 84 8.17 10.03 3.71
N ASN A 85 8.90 9.03 3.20
CA ASN A 85 10.34 9.11 2.99
C ASN A 85 10.74 10.27 2.07
N LEU A 86 9.94 10.50 1.03
CA LEU A 86 10.15 11.58 0.07
C LEU A 86 9.99 12.95 0.71
N PHE A 87 8.91 13.19 1.45
CA PHE A 87 8.73 14.46 2.17
C PHE A 87 9.88 14.72 3.15
N ARG A 88 10.36 13.69 3.86
CA ARG A 88 11.56 13.82 4.71
C ARG A 88 12.78 14.27 3.89
N SER A 89 13.04 13.66 2.73
CA SER A 89 14.18 14.04 1.90
C SER A 89 14.10 15.46 1.33
N ARG A 90 12.89 16.01 1.16
CA ARG A 90 12.66 17.40 0.73
C ARG A 90 12.75 18.42 1.87
N GLY A 91 12.93 17.96 3.11
CA GLY A 91 12.88 18.82 4.30
C GLY A 91 11.47 19.14 4.79
N GLU A 92 10.43 18.56 4.17
CA GLU A 92 9.03 18.68 4.59
C GLU A 92 8.70 17.69 5.72
N VAL A 93 9.51 17.72 6.79
CA VAL A 93 9.49 16.66 7.83
C VAL A 93 8.14 16.59 8.55
N ASP A 94 7.42 17.70 8.73
CA ASP A 94 6.09 17.68 9.34
C ASP A 94 5.07 16.85 8.54
N ARG A 95 5.20 16.81 7.21
CA ARG A 95 4.35 15.96 6.35
C ARG A 95 4.75 14.50 6.47
N ALA A 96 6.05 14.21 6.45
CA ALA A 96 6.57 12.87 6.66
C ALA A 96 6.11 12.29 8.00
N LEU A 97 6.22 13.08 9.08
CA LEU A 97 5.84 12.69 10.43
C LEU A 97 4.36 12.32 10.51
N ARG A 98 3.48 13.11 9.88
CA ARG A 98 2.04 12.79 9.83
C ARG A 98 1.75 11.48 9.11
N ILE A 99 2.42 11.23 7.98
CA ILE A 99 2.24 10.00 7.20
C ILE A 99 2.72 8.79 8.00
N HIS A 100 3.96 8.81 8.52
CA HIS A 100 4.50 7.67 9.27
C HIS A 100 3.74 7.42 10.59
N GLN A 101 3.20 8.46 11.25
CA GLN A 101 2.29 8.29 12.40
C GLN A 101 0.95 7.67 12.01
N ALA A 102 0.39 8.03 10.86
CA ALA A 102 -0.84 7.43 10.36
C ALA A 102 -0.62 5.93 10.06
N LEU A 103 0.51 5.59 9.43
CA LEU A 103 0.91 4.20 9.18
C LEU A 103 1.04 3.38 10.46
N ASP A 104 1.74 3.90 11.48
CA ASP A 104 1.92 3.20 12.77
C ASP A 104 0.58 2.96 13.49
N ARG A 105 -0.34 3.93 13.43
CA ARG A 105 -1.64 3.87 14.12
C ARG A 105 -2.72 3.13 13.36
N SER A 106 -2.55 2.90 12.06
CA SER A 106 -3.58 2.27 11.23
C SER A 106 -3.92 0.87 11.73
N PRO A 107 -5.21 0.51 11.93
CA PRO A 107 -5.59 -0.84 12.31
C PRO A 107 -5.40 -1.86 11.17
N ASP A 108 -5.29 -1.40 9.93
CA ASP A 108 -5.36 -2.23 8.72
C ASP A 108 -3.98 -2.78 8.28
N TYR A 109 -2.90 -2.35 8.93
CA TYR A 109 -1.54 -2.80 8.62
C TYR A 109 -1.02 -3.87 9.57
N SER A 110 -0.24 -4.79 9.01
CA SER A 110 0.39 -5.90 9.73
C SER A 110 1.38 -5.41 10.79
N PHE A 111 1.75 -6.29 11.71
CA PHE A 111 2.76 -5.99 12.72
C PHE A 111 4.10 -5.56 12.09
N GLU A 112 4.54 -6.25 11.05
CA GLU A 112 5.77 -5.96 10.33
C GLU A 112 5.73 -4.60 9.63
N GLN A 113 4.58 -4.26 9.03
CA GLN A 113 4.35 -2.95 8.42
C GLN A 113 4.40 -1.84 9.46
N LYS A 114 3.75 -2.03 10.62
CA LYS A 114 3.83 -1.07 11.74
C LYS A 114 5.23 -0.92 12.28
N LEU A 115 5.97 -2.01 12.43
CA LEU A 115 7.37 -1.97 12.86
C LEU A 115 8.23 -1.14 11.89
N LEU A 116 8.02 -1.31 10.58
CA LEU A 116 8.70 -0.51 9.57
C LEU A 116 8.27 0.97 9.62
N ALA A 117 6.98 1.25 9.84
CA ALA A 117 6.48 2.61 10.04
C ALA A 117 7.10 3.29 11.27
N LYS A 118 7.17 2.59 12.41
CA LYS A 118 7.88 3.07 13.62
C LYS A 118 9.34 3.39 13.33
N GLN A 119 10.03 2.53 12.57
CA GLN A 119 11.42 2.77 12.19
C GLN A 119 11.56 4.05 11.36
N GLN A 120 10.67 4.29 10.39
CA GLN A 120 10.70 5.52 9.60
C GLN A 120 10.34 6.75 10.44
N LEU A 121 9.36 6.63 11.34
CA LEU A 121 8.98 7.70 12.25
C LEU A 121 10.14 8.08 13.20
N ALA A 122 10.90 7.11 13.69
CA ALA A 122 12.08 7.36 14.49
C ALA A 122 13.15 8.14 13.69
N ARG A 123 13.37 7.77 12.42
CA ARG A 123 14.27 8.52 11.52
C ARG A 123 13.79 9.95 11.28
N ASP A 124 12.49 10.19 11.16
CA ASP A 124 11.95 11.55 11.04
C ASP A 124 12.30 12.39 12.28
N PHE A 125 12.09 11.84 13.48
CA PHE A 125 12.45 12.51 14.72
C PHE A 125 13.95 12.78 14.84
N MET A 126 14.80 11.87 14.36
CA MET A 126 16.25 12.09 14.31
C MET A 126 16.63 13.25 13.39
N VAL A 127 15.99 13.40 12.23
CA VAL A 127 16.27 14.50 11.28
C VAL A 127 15.98 15.87 11.89
N ILE A 128 14.96 15.99 12.74
CA ILE A 128 14.61 17.25 13.43
C ILE A 128 15.26 17.39 14.82
N GLY A 129 16.12 16.44 15.21
CA GLY A 129 16.87 16.49 16.47
C GLY A 129 16.10 16.06 17.72
N PHE A 130 14.91 15.46 17.59
CA PHE A 130 14.10 14.99 18.71
C PHE A 130 14.50 13.56 19.12
N LEU A 131 15.74 13.42 19.59
CA LEU A 131 16.36 12.11 19.85
C LEU A 131 15.61 11.29 20.91
N ASP A 132 15.12 11.91 21.98
CA ASP A 132 14.36 11.21 23.03
C ASP A 132 13.10 10.54 22.47
N ARG A 133 12.43 11.17 21.51
CA ARG A 133 11.23 10.61 20.86
C ARG A 133 11.60 9.48 19.91
N ALA A 134 12.71 9.62 19.18
CA ALA A 134 13.21 8.57 18.30
C ALA A 134 13.60 7.32 19.10
N GLU A 135 14.28 7.49 20.24
CA GLU A 135 14.69 6.39 21.11
C GLU A 135 13.48 5.62 21.66
N ASN A 136 12.46 6.32 22.14
CA ASN A 136 11.24 5.68 22.64
C ASN A 136 10.56 4.77 21.60
N LEU A 137 10.67 5.07 20.31
CA LEU A 137 10.11 4.23 19.24
C LEU A 137 10.93 2.97 18.95
N TYR A 138 12.21 2.94 19.32
CA TYR A 138 13.05 1.75 19.16
C TYR A 138 12.97 0.81 20.36
N ILE A 139 12.61 1.33 21.53
CA ILE A 139 12.55 0.57 22.78
C ILE A 139 11.16 -0.10 22.97
N TYR A 140 10.09 0.48 22.39
CA TYR A 140 8.70 0.05 22.59
C TYR A 140 7.93 -0.15 21.27
#